data_AF-A0A8T4TWK7-F1
#
_entry.id   AF-A0A8T4TWK7-F1
#
_cell.length_a   1.000
_cell.length_b   1.000
_cell.length_c   1.000
_cell.angle_alpha   90.00
_cell.angle_beta   90.00
_cell.angle_gamma   90.00
#
_symmetry.space_group_name_H-M   'P 1'
#
loop_
_entity.id
_entity.type
_entity.pdbx_description
1 polymer ?
#
loop_
_entity_poly.entity_id
_entity_poly.type
_entity_poly.pdbx_seq_one_letter_code
_entity_poly.pdbx_strand_id
1 'polypeptide(L)'
;MKEWEKEFAKWEKEVNEQIDGKPKIDYSFAAGRVGATTSPQVANQIGELNSRLNQGLKAVELGTMNQRLLDQVPEEHFKEARRLGILTGSEASLHAPIQDLDLAGFTQQGWDPNERKRKVAQLNAVVKKAHLLDPDGNTPITIHAGTFPAQKWRKDWEDSVWKDEKGKPVEDKRSEMMLINPHSGEVRPTRYKEKLRFGEEKPEAWTPQRQMDNMNYTSWQQEQFQLSQWKKAMDEKDAMTQAKLSQLSYEDLIVNKQRGILDQKEETKFKMAEEEMKDNINFKKELYQNMSSAVEDMYERLEKYHYTEGEEGEDYEQYNRLDYPKYKRAFKQGKEELINKSQEIRKLREKMDKAQKANDETEVMNLRQEYDQKVREINGVYERQTDILRQAAQEMPAPKLWRPVEEFARDETAKSLSEAAFNSYKEYGKNSPMLLLENVYPEFALSRAEELKGTIEDARKQFAEKLVKDKKMGKKEAEKMAEKILGATW
;
A
#
# COMPACT_ATOMS: atom_id res chain seq x y z
N MET A 1 3.75 57.24 19.02
CA MET A 1 3.82 56.86 20.45
C MET A 1 2.58 57.27 21.22
N LYS A 2 2.21 58.56 21.31
CA LYS A 2 1.07 59.00 22.14
C LYS A 2 -0.33 58.49 21.72
N GLU A 3 -0.55 58.17 20.44
CA GLU A 3 -1.79 57.52 19.99
C GLU A 3 -1.82 56.03 20.31
N TRP A 4 -0.68 55.36 20.18
CA TRP A 4 -0.54 53.93 20.52
C TRP A 4 -0.72 53.69 22.02
N GLU A 5 -0.21 54.58 22.88
CA GLU A 5 -0.43 54.54 24.33
C GLU A 5 -1.92 54.74 24.69
N LYS A 6 -2.65 55.56 23.92
CA LYS A 6 -4.09 55.76 24.11
C LYS A 6 -4.91 54.56 23.64
N GLU A 7 -4.57 53.97 22.50
CA GLU A 7 -5.22 52.75 22.03
C GLU A 7 -4.91 51.56 22.93
N PHE A 8 -3.69 51.44 23.44
CA PHE A 8 -3.31 50.42 24.41
C PHE A 8 -4.06 50.58 25.73
N ALA A 9 -4.12 51.80 26.29
CA ALA A 9 -4.88 52.06 27.51
C ALA A 9 -6.40 51.83 27.32
N LYS A 10 -6.93 52.10 26.13
CA LYS A 10 -8.32 51.80 25.78
C LYS A 10 -8.57 50.29 25.67
N TRP A 11 -7.68 49.55 25.01
CA TRP A 11 -7.74 48.10 24.92
C TRP A 11 -7.62 47.44 26.31
N GLU A 12 -6.68 47.90 27.13
CA GLU A 12 -6.46 47.41 28.50
C GLU A 12 -7.69 47.67 29.38
N LYS A 13 -8.35 48.82 29.20
CA LYS A 13 -9.61 49.14 29.86
C LYS A 13 -10.77 48.28 29.35
N GLU A 14 -10.89 48.05 28.05
CA GLU A 14 -11.94 47.20 27.45
C GLU A 14 -11.80 45.72 27.84
N VAL A 15 -10.56 45.22 27.93
CA VAL A 15 -10.25 43.87 28.42
C VAL A 15 -10.59 43.74 29.90
N ASN A 16 -10.29 44.75 30.71
CA ASN A 16 -10.58 44.73 32.14
C ASN A 16 -12.07 44.99 32.47
N GLU A 17 -12.77 45.84 31.71
CA GLU A 17 -14.21 46.11 31.93
C GLU A 17 -15.10 44.93 31.50
N GLN A 18 -14.64 44.03 30.63
CA GLN A 18 -15.33 42.75 30.40
C GLN A 18 -15.25 41.77 31.59
N ILE A 19 -14.40 42.04 32.58
CA ILE A 19 -14.17 41.16 33.74
C ILE A 19 -15.09 41.51 34.94
N ASP A 20 -15.67 42.71 34.99
CA ASP A 20 -16.45 43.19 36.16
C ASP A 20 -17.97 42.92 36.11
N GLY A 21 -18.42 42.00 35.27
CA GLY A 21 -19.84 41.58 35.20
C GLY A 21 -20.08 40.12 34.81
N LYS A 22 -19.02 39.35 34.54
CA LYS A 22 -19.05 37.90 34.34
C LYS A 22 -18.16 37.27 35.42
N PRO A 23 -18.50 36.06 35.92
CA PRO A 23 -17.67 35.42 36.93
C PRO A 23 -16.22 35.39 36.44
N LYS A 24 -15.31 35.96 37.22
CA LYS A 24 -13.86 35.80 37.07
C LYS A 24 -13.65 34.31 36.77
N ILE A 25 -13.22 33.98 35.56
CA ILE A 25 -12.77 32.62 35.26
C ILE A 25 -11.46 32.52 36.03
N ASP A 26 -11.57 32.12 37.28
CA ASP A 26 -10.44 31.88 38.16
C ASP A 26 -9.78 30.61 37.61
N TYR A 27 -8.79 30.79 36.73
CA TYR A 27 -7.95 29.70 36.22
C TYR A 27 -7.03 29.20 37.35
N SER A 28 -7.61 28.80 38.48
CA SER A 28 -6.90 28.10 39.53
C SER A 28 -6.90 26.61 39.18
N PHE A 29 -5.78 26.15 38.62
CA PHE A 29 -5.52 24.72 38.52
C PHE A 29 -5.01 24.24 39.87
N ALA A 30 -5.66 23.24 40.46
CA ALA A 30 -5.09 22.56 41.62
C ALA A 30 -3.69 22.06 41.24
N ALA A 31 -2.65 22.49 41.96
CA ALA A 31 -1.25 22.21 41.61
C ALA A 31 -0.96 20.72 41.38
N GLY A 32 -1.70 19.84 42.08
CA GLY A 32 -1.61 18.39 41.89
C GLY A 32 -2.13 17.85 40.54
N ARG A 33 -2.73 18.68 39.69
CA ARG A 33 -3.14 18.34 38.32
C ARG A 33 -2.10 18.72 37.26
N VAL A 34 -1.02 19.40 37.66
CA VAL A 34 0.08 19.72 36.75
C VAL A 34 0.94 18.47 36.59
N GLY A 35 1.08 18.01 35.35
CA GLY A 35 1.98 16.93 34.98
C GLY A 35 3.31 17.45 34.43
N ALA A 36 4.32 16.60 34.41
CA ALA A 36 5.55 16.85 33.66
C ALA A 36 6.10 15.58 33.04
N THR A 37 6.81 15.74 31.93
CA THR A 37 7.55 14.67 31.28
C THR A 37 8.97 14.58 31.87
N THR A 38 9.52 13.37 31.92
CA THR A 38 10.95 13.16 32.16
C THR A 38 11.75 13.50 30.90
N SER A 39 13.05 13.77 31.03
CA SER A 39 13.89 13.95 29.85
C SER A 39 13.91 12.69 28.97
N PRO A 40 13.55 12.78 27.67
CA PRO A 40 13.57 11.63 26.78
C PRO A 40 15.00 11.21 26.36
N GLN A 41 16.01 12.00 26.72
CA GLN A 41 17.41 11.80 26.28
C GLN A 41 18.24 10.95 27.26
N VAL A 42 17.70 10.65 28.45
CA VAL A 42 18.47 9.98 29.52
C VAL A 42 17.92 8.58 29.80
N ALA A 43 18.80 7.62 30.07
CA ALA A 43 18.40 6.29 30.50
C ALA A 43 17.97 6.24 31.98
N ASN A 44 18.44 7.20 32.80
CA ASN A 44 18.14 7.28 34.22
C ASN A 44 16.75 7.88 34.50
N GLN A 45 15.71 7.15 34.10
CA GLN A 45 14.31 7.57 34.23
C GLN A 45 13.86 7.69 35.70
N ILE A 46 14.41 6.90 36.63
CA ILE A 46 14.11 7.04 38.07
C ILE A 46 14.63 8.38 38.62
N GLY A 47 15.85 8.78 38.24
CA GLY A 47 16.42 10.05 38.68
C GLY A 47 15.57 11.24 38.23
N GLU A 48 15.12 11.21 36.97
CA GLU A 48 14.21 12.21 36.43
C GLU A 48 12.86 12.21 37.14
N LEU A 49 12.25 11.04 37.35
CA LEU A 49 11.00 10.90 38.10
C LEU A 49 11.13 11.50 39.50
N ASN A 50 12.15 11.12 40.25
CA ASN A 50 12.38 11.63 41.60
C ASN A 50 12.55 13.16 41.62
N SER A 51 13.22 13.73 40.61
CA SER A 51 13.34 15.19 40.46
C SER A 51 11.97 15.87 40.29
N ARG A 52 11.07 15.29 39.48
CA ARG A 52 9.70 15.79 39.28
C ARG A 52 8.84 15.63 40.54
N LEU A 53 8.93 14.48 41.22
CA LEU A 53 8.21 14.23 42.47
C LEU A 53 8.65 15.21 43.58
N ASN A 54 9.94 15.51 43.68
CA ASN A 54 10.46 16.51 44.62
C ASN A 54 9.99 17.95 44.33
N GLN A 55 9.56 18.23 43.09
CA GLN A 55 8.91 19.49 42.72
C GLN A 55 7.42 19.52 43.09
N GLY A 56 6.88 18.43 43.66
CA GLY A 56 5.47 18.30 44.05
C GLY A 56 4.53 17.87 42.93
N LEU A 57 5.07 17.46 41.78
CA LEU A 57 4.29 17.00 40.63
C LEU A 57 3.78 15.58 40.88
N LYS A 58 2.50 15.34 40.59
CA LYS A 58 1.85 14.04 40.83
C LYS A 58 1.58 13.21 39.58
N ALA A 59 1.56 13.84 38.41
CA ALA A 59 1.46 13.14 37.13
C ALA A 59 2.82 13.24 36.45
N VAL A 60 3.53 12.13 36.32
CA VAL A 60 4.85 12.13 35.68
C VAL A 60 4.86 11.13 34.54
N GLU A 61 5.08 11.62 33.33
CA GLU A 61 5.22 10.75 32.17
C GLU A 61 6.68 10.36 31.99
N LEU A 62 6.94 9.06 32.06
CA LEU A 62 8.24 8.47 31.78
C LEU A 62 8.37 8.25 30.27
N GLY A 63 9.55 8.41 29.69
CA GLY A 63 9.69 8.22 28.25
C GLY A 63 11.11 8.38 27.76
N THR A 64 11.39 7.83 26.58
CA THR A 64 12.70 7.97 25.92
C THR A 64 12.52 8.31 24.45
N MET A 65 13.52 8.95 23.86
CA MET A 65 13.48 9.42 22.46
C MET A 65 13.45 8.28 21.43
N ASN A 66 14.14 7.17 21.71
CA ASN A 66 14.27 6.03 20.80
C ASN A 66 14.14 4.69 21.54
N GLN A 67 13.78 3.64 20.82
CA GLN A 67 13.48 2.33 21.39
C GLN A 67 14.72 1.70 22.04
N ARG A 68 15.90 1.92 21.46
CA ARG A 68 17.16 1.39 21.99
C ARG A 68 17.45 1.88 23.40
N LEU A 69 17.20 3.17 23.69
CA LEU A 69 17.34 3.72 25.03
C LEU A 69 16.33 3.11 26.00
N LEU A 70 15.07 2.98 25.58
CA LEU A 70 14.04 2.34 26.40
C LEU A 70 14.43 0.90 26.76
N ASP A 71 14.98 0.14 25.81
CA ASP A 71 15.42 -1.25 26.00
C ASP A 71 16.63 -1.40 26.91
N GLN A 72 17.42 -0.35 27.09
CA GLN A 72 18.50 -0.32 28.06
C GLN A 72 18.03 0.01 29.49
N VAL A 73 16.83 0.55 29.66
CA VAL A 73 16.27 0.82 30.99
C VAL A 73 15.90 -0.52 31.67
N PRO A 74 16.55 -0.88 32.79
CA PRO A 74 16.27 -2.14 33.48
C PRO A 74 14.82 -2.24 33.97
N GLU A 75 14.26 -3.45 34.03
CA GLU A 75 12.90 -3.66 34.54
C GLU A 75 12.73 -3.19 35.99
N GLU A 76 13.82 -3.26 36.78
CA GLU A 76 13.91 -2.77 38.15
C GLU A 76 13.61 -1.28 38.24
N HIS A 77 13.93 -0.49 37.20
CA HIS A 77 13.66 0.94 37.19
C HIS A 77 12.15 1.23 37.18
N PHE A 78 11.37 0.45 36.43
CA PHE A 78 9.92 0.61 36.38
C PHE A 78 9.26 0.14 37.68
N LYS A 79 9.75 -0.95 38.29
CA LYS A 79 9.27 -1.41 39.61
C LYS A 79 9.55 -0.38 40.70
N GLU A 80 10.72 0.26 40.66
CA GLU A 80 11.09 1.31 41.61
C GLU A 80 10.28 2.59 41.37
N ALA A 81 10.05 2.98 40.11
CA ALA A 81 9.17 4.09 39.77
C ALA A 81 7.75 3.89 40.33
N ARG A 82 7.21 2.67 40.23
CA ARG A 82 5.95 2.29 40.88
C ARG A 82 6.01 2.47 42.40
N ARG A 83 7.06 1.96 43.05
CA ARG A 83 7.22 2.06 44.50
C ARG A 83 7.23 3.53 44.94
N LEU A 84 7.94 4.38 44.22
CA LEU A 84 7.95 5.83 44.45
C LEU A 84 6.55 6.43 44.27
N GLY A 85 5.85 6.05 43.20
CA GLY A 85 4.50 6.53 42.95
C GLY A 85 3.50 6.20 44.06
N ILE A 86 3.56 4.98 44.60
CA ILE A 86 2.74 4.58 45.76
C ILE A 86 3.07 5.42 46.99
N LEU A 87 4.37 5.69 47.25
CA LEU A 87 4.80 6.45 48.42
C LEU A 87 4.42 7.92 48.36
N THR A 88 4.41 8.53 47.16
CA THR A 88 4.11 9.95 46.96
C THR A 88 2.64 10.21 46.60
N GLY A 89 1.88 9.15 46.32
CA GLY A 89 0.53 9.27 45.75
C GLY A 89 0.57 9.92 44.37
N SER A 90 1.59 9.61 43.57
CA SER A 90 1.74 10.05 42.18
C SER A 90 1.44 8.91 41.22
N GLU A 91 0.94 9.25 40.05
CA GLU A 91 0.65 8.33 38.95
C GLU A 91 1.68 8.54 37.84
N ALA A 92 2.29 7.44 37.39
CA ALA A 92 3.21 7.46 36.27
C ALA A 92 2.51 6.99 34.99
N SER A 93 2.70 7.71 33.89
CA SER A 93 2.38 7.26 32.53
C SER A 93 3.66 6.94 31.77
N LEU A 94 3.52 6.33 30.59
CA LEU A 94 4.65 5.99 29.73
C LEU A 94 4.46 6.57 28.33
N HIS A 95 5.39 7.38 27.86
CA HIS A 95 5.46 7.81 26.48
C HIS A 95 6.25 6.78 25.65
N ALA A 96 5.64 6.26 24.59
CA ALA A 96 6.31 5.36 23.67
C ALA A 96 7.39 6.11 22.85
N PRO A 97 8.46 5.45 22.38
CA PRO A 97 9.56 6.17 21.73
C PRO A 97 9.16 6.96 20.49
N ILE A 98 9.44 8.26 20.52
CA ILE A 98 8.98 9.26 19.55
C ILE A 98 9.50 9.00 18.13
N GLN A 99 10.79 8.69 18.00
CA GLN A 99 11.47 8.66 16.69
C GLN A 99 11.27 7.35 15.94
N ASP A 100 11.04 6.25 16.67
CA ASP A 100 11.12 4.91 16.10
C ASP A 100 9.75 4.26 15.92
N LEU A 101 8.66 4.82 16.48
CA LEU A 101 7.38 4.14 16.54
C LEU A 101 6.34 4.74 15.59
N ASP A 102 6.49 4.46 14.30
CA ASP A 102 5.45 4.73 13.30
C ASP A 102 4.57 3.48 13.09
N LEU A 103 3.37 3.47 13.70
CA LEU A 103 2.52 2.29 13.71
C LEU A 103 1.93 1.91 12.35
N ALA A 104 1.95 2.80 11.37
CA ALA A 104 1.59 2.48 9.99
C ALA A 104 2.71 1.71 9.27
N GLY A 105 3.95 1.76 9.77
CA GLY A 105 5.11 1.09 9.20
C GLY A 105 5.83 1.89 8.11
N PHE A 106 5.71 3.22 8.14
CA PHE A 106 6.50 4.06 7.25
C PHE A 106 7.98 4.08 7.64
N THR A 107 8.81 4.15 6.61
CA THR A 107 10.26 4.31 6.68
C THR A 107 10.68 5.54 5.87
N GLN A 108 11.96 5.88 5.90
CA GLN A 108 12.50 6.92 5.02
C GLN A 108 12.40 6.57 3.51
N GLN A 109 12.27 5.28 3.17
CA GLN A 109 12.26 4.78 1.79
C GLN A 109 10.86 4.50 1.25
N GLY A 110 9.82 4.69 2.07
CA GLY A 110 8.44 4.32 1.75
C GLY A 110 7.84 3.42 2.83
N TRP A 111 6.84 2.63 2.46
CA TRP A 111 6.17 1.72 3.38
C TRP A 111 6.68 0.29 3.25
N ASP A 112 6.86 -0.38 4.40
CA ASP A 112 7.22 -1.80 4.45
C ASP A 112 6.31 -2.55 5.46
N PRO A 113 5.56 -3.58 5.03
CA PRO A 113 4.73 -4.37 5.93
C PRO A 113 5.51 -5.10 7.02
N ASN A 114 6.80 -5.38 6.83
CA ASN A 114 7.66 -5.98 7.85
C ASN A 114 8.05 -4.98 8.92
N GLU A 115 8.31 -3.73 8.55
CA GLU A 115 8.57 -2.66 9.51
C GLU A 115 7.36 -2.43 10.40
N ARG A 116 6.14 -2.41 9.85
CA ARG A 116 4.91 -2.37 10.66
C ARG A 116 4.86 -3.47 11.72
N LYS A 117 5.18 -4.72 11.35
CA LYS A 117 5.24 -5.85 12.31
C LYS A 117 6.31 -5.64 13.38
N ARG A 118 7.47 -5.09 13.01
CA ARG A 118 8.52 -4.73 13.98
C ARG A 118 8.03 -3.66 14.95
N LYS A 119 7.30 -2.65 14.48
CA LYS A 119 6.72 -1.59 15.34
C LYS A 119 5.69 -2.13 16.32
N VAL A 120 4.86 -3.08 15.90
CA VAL A 120 3.95 -3.79 16.84
C VAL A 120 4.74 -4.54 17.92
N ALA A 121 5.82 -5.24 17.56
CA ALA A 121 6.67 -5.92 18.54
C ALA A 121 7.34 -4.94 19.52
N GLN A 122 7.81 -3.78 19.03
CA GLN A 122 8.35 -2.71 19.87
C GLN A 122 7.29 -2.17 20.82
N LEU A 123 6.07 -1.89 20.33
CA LEU A 123 4.97 -1.44 21.18
C LEU A 123 4.60 -2.49 22.24
N ASN A 124 4.63 -3.79 21.93
CA ASN A 124 4.42 -4.83 22.94
C ASN A 124 5.49 -4.80 24.05
N ALA A 125 6.75 -4.47 23.72
CA ALA A 125 7.80 -4.29 24.72
C ALA A 125 7.55 -3.06 25.61
N VAL A 126 7.02 -1.97 25.03
CA VAL A 126 6.56 -0.78 25.78
C VAL A 126 5.41 -1.16 26.73
N VAL A 127 4.42 -1.92 26.25
CA VAL A 127 3.30 -2.43 27.06
C VAL A 127 3.79 -3.22 28.26
N LYS A 128 4.74 -4.13 28.07
CA LYS A 128 5.33 -4.90 29.17
C LYS A 128 5.91 -3.98 30.25
N LYS A 129 6.64 -2.94 29.86
CA LYS A 129 7.24 -1.97 30.79
C LYS A 129 6.18 -1.11 31.49
N ALA A 130 5.14 -0.69 30.78
CA ALA A 130 4.01 0.02 31.38
C ALA A 130 3.30 -0.83 32.43
N HIS A 131 3.10 -2.12 32.18
CA HIS A 131 2.51 -3.03 33.17
C HIS A 131 3.38 -3.20 34.43
N LEU A 132 4.71 -3.04 34.33
CA LEU A 132 5.58 -3.02 35.51
C LEU A 132 5.38 -1.76 36.38
N LEU A 133 4.94 -0.64 35.79
CA LEU A 133 4.59 0.58 36.52
C LEU A 133 3.27 0.41 37.29
N ASP A 134 2.31 -0.33 36.74
CA ASP A 134 1.10 -0.71 37.44
C ASP A 134 0.58 -2.10 37.03
N PRO A 135 0.86 -3.16 37.82
CA PRO A 135 0.36 -4.51 37.56
C PRO A 135 -1.16 -4.66 37.70
N ASP A 136 -1.82 -3.74 38.39
CA ASP A 136 -3.28 -3.70 38.48
C ASP A 136 -3.91 -3.04 37.23
N GLY A 137 -3.06 -2.51 36.34
CA GLY A 137 -3.39 -2.01 35.02
C GLY A 137 -3.71 -0.52 34.97
N ASN A 138 -4.22 -0.07 33.83
CA ASN A 138 -4.60 1.32 33.57
C ASN A 138 -3.44 2.32 33.43
N THR A 139 -2.17 1.88 33.40
CA THR A 139 -1.07 2.77 33.02
C THR A 139 -1.32 3.32 31.60
N PRO A 140 -1.43 4.65 31.42
CA PRO A 140 -1.56 5.23 30.10
C PRO A 140 -0.24 5.15 29.34
N ILE A 141 -0.31 4.70 28.08
CA ILE A 141 0.80 4.72 27.13
C ILE A 141 0.49 5.71 26.02
N THR A 142 1.21 6.83 25.99
CA THR A 142 1.10 7.85 24.94
C THR A 142 1.88 7.42 23.71
N ILE A 143 1.26 7.46 22.54
CA ILE A 143 1.82 7.03 21.25
C ILE A 143 1.51 8.08 20.20
N HIS A 144 2.51 8.54 19.47
CA HIS A 144 2.29 9.44 18.35
C HIS A 144 1.48 8.75 17.24
N ALA A 145 0.45 9.43 16.73
CA ALA A 145 -0.45 8.91 15.70
C ALA A 145 0.28 8.58 14.38
N GLY A 146 1.27 9.39 14.03
CA GLY A 146 2.12 9.19 12.88
C GLY A 146 3.27 10.18 12.90
N THR A 147 4.39 9.79 12.30
CA THR A 147 5.56 10.69 12.14
C THR A 147 5.79 11.08 10.68
N PHE A 148 5.08 10.42 9.77
CA PHE A 148 5.20 10.65 8.33
C PHE A 148 4.38 11.87 7.90
N PRO A 149 4.94 12.82 7.11
CA PRO A 149 4.17 13.91 6.53
C PRO A 149 3.05 13.38 5.64
N ALA A 150 1.82 13.83 5.82
CA ALA A 150 0.67 13.34 5.04
C ALA A 150 0.09 14.41 4.12
N GLN A 151 -0.20 15.59 4.65
CA GLN A 151 -0.92 16.61 3.89
C GLN A 151 -0.67 18.02 4.44
N LYS A 152 -0.64 19.01 3.55
CA LYS A 152 -0.64 20.42 3.94
C LYS A 152 -1.90 21.09 3.43
N TRP A 153 -2.50 21.86 4.32
CA TRP A 153 -3.71 22.64 4.07
C TRP A 153 -3.35 24.11 4.03
N ARG A 154 -4.00 24.86 3.14
CA ARG A 154 -3.88 26.32 3.11
C ARG A 154 -5.13 26.97 3.69
N LYS A 155 -4.94 27.78 4.73
CA LYS A 155 -6.02 28.48 5.45
C LYS A 155 -6.44 29.78 4.74
N ASP A 156 -5.60 30.31 3.88
CA ASP A 156 -5.74 31.59 3.16
C ASP A 156 -6.44 31.46 1.80
N TRP A 157 -6.83 30.26 1.40
CA TRP A 157 -7.63 30.04 0.20
C TRP A 157 -9.10 30.33 0.51
N GLU A 158 -9.54 31.56 0.21
CA GLU A 158 -10.96 31.88 0.18
C GLU A 158 -11.70 30.91 -0.76
N ASP A 159 -12.96 30.58 -0.42
CA ASP A 159 -13.88 29.76 -1.26
C ASP A 159 -14.09 30.35 -2.68
N SER A 160 -13.62 31.58 -2.91
CA SER A 160 -13.78 32.39 -4.11
C SER A 160 -12.75 32.12 -5.22
N VAL A 161 -11.60 31.50 -4.90
CA VAL A 161 -10.45 31.57 -5.82
C VAL A 161 -10.44 30.46 -6.88
N TRP A 162 -10.95 29.26 -6.59
CA TRP A 162 -10.72 28.10 -7.45
C TRP A 162 -11.99 27.45 -7.94
N LYS A 163 -12.14 27.42 -9.26
CA LYS A 163 -13.27 26.81 -9.94
C LYS A 163 -12.81 25.57 -10.71
N ASP A 164 -13.61 24.51 -10.66
CA ASP A 164 -13.46 23.34 -11.54
C ASP A 164 -13.76 23.71 -13.01
N GLU A 165 -13.64 22.74 -13.91
CA GLU A 165 -13.99 22.86 -15.34
C GLU A 165 -15.43 23.36 -15.58
N LYS A 166 -16.32 23.24 -14.59
CA LYS A 166 -17.73 23.66 -14.62
C LYS A 166 -17.97 24.99 -13.88
N GLY A 167 -16.93 25.66 -13.41
CA GLY A 167 -17.06 26.92 -12.69
C GLY A 167 -17.42 26.79 -11.20
N LYS A 168 -17.43 25.58 -10.62
CA LYS A 168 -17.80 25.32 -9.23
C LYS A 168 -16.60 25.35 -8.29
N PRO A 169 -16.74 25.81 -7.03
CA PRO A 169 -15.67 25.76 -6.05
C PRO A 169 -15.05 24.36 -5.92
N VAL A 170 -13.72 24.28 -5.97
CA VAL A 170 -12.99 23.04 -5.76
C VAL A 170 -13.09 22.63 -4.28
N GLU A 171 -13.54 21.40 -4.01
CA GLU A 171 -13.71 20.87 -2.66
C GLU A 171 -12.37 20.54 -1.97
N ASP A 172 -11.38 20.06 -2.74
CA ASP A 172 -10.05 19.73 -2.22
C ASP A 172 -9.22 21.00 -1.93
N LYS A 173 -9.16 21.38 -0.64
CA LYS A 173 -8.39 22.53 -0.13
C LYS A 173 -6.94 22.19 0.26
N ARG A 174 -6.43 21.00 -0.10
CA ARG A 174 -5.05 20.61 0.21
C ARG A 174 -4.08 21.26 -0.79
N SER A 175 -3.02 21.87 -0.28
CA SER A 175 -1.93 22.37 -1.11
C SER A 175 -0.90 21.30 -1.44
N GLU A 176 -0.73 20.32 -0.55
CA GLU A 176 0.16 19.17 -0.75
C GLU A 176 -0.51 17.93 -0.17
N MET A 177 -0.34 16.78 -0.81
CA MET A 177 -0.76 15.47 -0.32
C MET A 177 0.29 14.43 -0.68
N MET A 178 0.70 13.62 0.29
CA MET A 178 1.53 12.45 0.06
C MET A 178 0.63 11.28 -0.36
N LEU A 179 1.02 10.62 -1.44
CA LEU A 179 0.38 9.43 -1.97
C LEU A 179 1.24 8.22 -1.70
N ILE A 180 0.61 7.07 -1.47
CA ILE A 180 1.29 5.78 -1.36
C ILE A 180 0.72 4.81 -2.39
N ASN A 181 1.63 4.04 -2.99
CA ASN A 181 1.29 2.81 -3.69
C ASN A 181 1.43 1.62 -2.72
N PRO A 182 0.33 1.03 -2.21
CA PRO A 182 0.39 -0.02 -1.21
C PRO A 182 0.87 -1.37 -1.75
N HIS A 183 1.03 -1.51 -3.07
CA HIS A 183 1.65 -2.68 -3.69
C HIS A 183 3.17 -2.57 -3.67
N SER A 184 3.72 -1.44 -4.12
CA SER A 184 5.18 -1.23 -4.19
C SER A 184 5.80 -0.64 -2.92
N GLY A 185 4.98 -0.05 -2.04
CA GLY A 185 5.44 0.74 -0.90
C GLY A 185 5.95 2.14 -1.27
N GLU A 186 5.93 2.50 -2.56
CA GLU A 186 6.42 3.80 -3.05
C GLU A 186 5.53 4.94 -2.53
N VAL A 187 6.17 6.03 -2.10
CA VAL A 187 5.49 7.24 -1.67
C VAL A 187 5.86 8.41 -2.59
N ARG A 188 4.86 9.20 -2.99
CA ARG A 188 5.04 10.37 -3.87
C ARG A 188 4.31 11.61 -3.35
N PRO A 189 4.98 12.77 -3.29
CA PRO A 189 4.28 14.03 -3.03
C PRO A 189 3.49 14.45 -4.27
N THR A 190 2.28 14.94 -4.05
CA THR A 190 1.53 15.73 -5.00
C THR A 190 1.33 17.12 -4.44
N ARG A 191 1.39 18.12 -5.32
CA ARG A 191 1.26 19.53 -4.95
C ARG A 191 0.26 20.18 -5.87
N TYR A 192 -0.59 21.02 -5.31
CA TYR A 192 -1.46 21.88 -6.08
C TYR A 192 -0.65 22.67 -7.11
N LYS A 193 -1.20 22.76 -8.32
CA LYS A 193 -0.71 23.64 -9.38
C LYS A 193 -1.86 24.03 -10.30
N GLU A 194 -1.66 25.11 -11.02
CA GLU A 194 -2.50 25.46 -12.15
C GLU A 194 -1.88 24.90 -13.42
N LYS A 195 -2.72 24.38 -14.32
CA LYS A 195 -2.29 23.90 -15.63
C LYS A 195 -3.15 24.51 -16.72
N LEU A 196 -2.50 25.14 -17.69
CA LEU A 196 -3.13 25.50 -18.96
C LEU A 196 -3.06 24.27 -19.88
N ARG A 197 -4.22 23.70 -20.22
CA ARG A 197 -4.28 22.57 -21.18
C ARG A 197 -4.22 23.11 -22.60
N PHE A 198 -3.73 22.30 -23.53
CA PHE A 198 -3.72 22.65 -24.94
C PHE A 198 -5.17 22.84 -25.44
N GLY A 199 -5.47 24.02 -25.99
CA GLY A 199 -6.81 24.39 -26.46
C GLY A 199 -7.68 25.13 -25.44
N GLU A 200 -7.26 25.22 -24.18
CA GLU A 200 -7.99 25.96 -23.14
C GLU A 200 -7.46 27.40 -23.01
N GLU A 201 -8.37 28.36 -22.77
CA GLU A 201 -8.00 29.77 -22.57
C GLU A 201 -7.63 30.09 -21.11
N LYS A 202 -8.05 29.25 -20.16
CA LYS A 202 -7.89 29.51 -18.73
C LYS A 202 -7.12 28.37 -18.05
N PRO A 203 -6.22 28.70 -17.11
CA PRO A 203 -5.60 27.68 -16.28
C PRO A 203 -6.65 26.96 -15.45
N GLU A 204 -6.46 25.66 -15.29
CA GLU A 204 -7.34 24.79 -14.53
C GLU A 204 -6.64 24.34 -13.25
N ALA A 205 -7.41 24.23 -12.16
CA ALA A 205 -6.92 23.69 -10.91
C ALA A 205 -6.52 22.21 -11.06
N TRP A 206 -5.26 21.91 -10.76
CA TRP A 206 -4.70 20.56 -10.76
C TRP A 206 -4.40 20.16 -9.32
N THR A 207 -5.47 19.79 -8.62
CA THR A 207 -5.45 19.46 -7.18
C THR A 207 -4.62 18.21 -6.89
N PRO A 208 -4.20 18.00 -5.63
CA PRO A 208 -3.59 16.75 -5.21
C PRO A 208 -4.48 15.53 -5.48
N GLN A 209 -5.79 15.61 -5.20
CA GLN A 209 -6.75 14.53 -5.50
C GLN A 209 -6.74 14.16 -6.98
N ARG A 210 -6.91 15.15 -7.85
CA ARG A 210 -6.96 14.92 -9.29
C ARG A 210 -5.65 14.38 -9.85
N GLN A 211 -4.52 14.76 -9.25
CA GLN A 211 -3.22 14.18 -9.56
C GLN A 211 -3.17 12.69 -9.25
N MET A 212 -3.69 12.29 -8.09
CA MET A 212 -3.77 10.89 -7.70
C MET A 212 -4.64 10.09 -8.67
N ASP A 213 -5.84 10.60 -8.98
CA ASP A 213 -6.77 9.92 -9.89
C ASP A 213 -6.16 9.76 -11.29
N ASN A 214 -5.51 10.82 -11.78
CA ASN A 214 -4.75 10.75 -13.02
C ASN A 214 -3.57 9.76 -12.93
N MET A 215 -2.87 9.67 -11.79
CA MET A 215 -1.79 8.70 -11.62
C MET A 215 -2.30 7.26 -11.64
N ASN A 216 -3.45 6.97 -11.01
CA ASN A 216 -4.10 5.66 -11.09
C ASN A 216 -4.41 5.28 -12.53
N TYR A 217 -5.03 6.20 -13.27
CA TYR A 217 -5.38 5.97 -14.66
C TYR A 217 -4.15 5.84 -15.58
N THR A 218 -3.21 6.79 -15.55
CA THR A 218 -2.09 6.79 -16.50
C THR A 218 -1.07 5.70 -16.21
N SER A 219 -0.85 5.33 -14.93
CA SER A 219 0.03 4.20 -14.62
C SER A 219 -0.53 2.90 -15.18
N TRP A 220 -1.85 2.71 -15.05
CA TRP A 220 -2.54 1.55 -15.59
C TRP A 220 -2.50 1.50 -17.12
N GLN A 221 -2.78 2.62 -17.79
CA GLN A 221 -2.68 2.70 -19.25
C GLN A 221 -1.27 2.44 -19.78
N GLN A 222 -0.23 2.84 -19.04
CA GLN A 222 1.15 2.58 -19.44
C GLN A 222 1.45 1.07 -19.46
N GLU A 223 0.88 0.30 -18.53
CA GLU A 223 1.00 -1.16 -18.50
C GLU A 223 0.22 -1.81 -19.64
N GLN A 224 -1.02 -1.38 -19.89
CA GLN A 224 -1.80 -1.81 -21.05
C GLN A 224 -1.08 -1.50 -22.38
N PHE A 225 -0.42 -0.35 -22.46
CA PHE A 225 0.39 0.04 -23.61
C PHE A 225 1.61 -0.87 -23.78
N GLN A 226 2.29 -1.23 -22.69
CA GLN A 226 3.42 -2.17 -22.73
C GLN A 226 3.00 -3.53 -23.30
N LEU A 227 1.84 -4.06 -22.90
CA LEU A 227 1.28 -5.29 -23.47
C LEU A 227 1.01 -5.14 -24.98
N SER A 228 0.52 -3.98 -25.39
CA SER A 228 0.29 -3.67 -26.81
C SER A 228 1.61 -3.58 -27.60
N GLN A 229 2.69 -3.08 -26.99
CA GLN A 229 4.03 -3.09 -27.61
C GLN A 229 4.58 -4.50 -27.77
N TRP A 230 4.38 -5.39 -26.79
CA TRP A 230 4.76 -6.80 -26.92
C TRP A 230 3.98 -7.50 -28.04
N LYS A 231 2.67 -7.28 -28.14
CA LYS A 231 1.89 -7.80 -29.26
C LYS A 231 2.40 -7.27 -30.61
N LYS A 232 2.66 -5.96 -30.71
CA LYS A 232 3.22 -5.36 -31.92
C LYS A 232 4.57 -6.00 -32.30
N ALA A 233 5.47 -6.18 -31.34
CA ALA A 233 6.76 -6.82 -31.57
C ALA A 233 6.59 -8.28 -32.04
N MET A 234 5.59 -8.99 -31.52
CA MET A 234 5.22 -10.33 -31.97
C MET A 234 4.79 -10.35 -33.43
N ASP A 235 3.94 -9.40 -33.83
CA ASP A 235 3.41 -9.29 -35.19
C ASP A 235 4.50 -8.87 -36.19
N GLU A 236 5.37 -7.94 -35.80
CA GLU A 236 6.51 -7.51 -36.61
C GLU A 236 7.51 -8.65 -36.82
N LYS A 237 7.85 -9.41 -35.77
CA LYS A 237 8.72 -10.59 -35.90
C LYS A 237 8.10 -11.62 -36.82
N ASP A 238 6.81 -11.87 -36.72
CA ASP A 238 6.14 -12.81 -37.61
C ASP A 238 6.19 -12.35 -39.07
N ALA A 239 5.86 -11.09 -39.34
CA ALA A 239 5.92 -10.53 -40.69
C ALA A 239 7.34 -10.59 -41.28
N MET A 240 8.38 -10.31 -40.48
CA MET A 240 9.78 -10.44 -40.90
C MET A 240 10.14 -11.89 -41.22
N THR A 241 9.72 -12.83 -40.37
CA THR A 241 9.92 -14.26 -40.61
C THR A 241 9.21 -14.70 -41.89
N GLN A 242 7.95 -14.33 -42.11
CA GLN A 242 7.22 -14.66 -43.34
C GLN A 242 7.88 -14.07 -44.60
N ALA A 243 8.37 -12.83 -44.53
CA ALA A 243 9.09 -12.21 -45.64
C ALA A 243 10.39 -12.97 -45.96
N LYS A 244 11.14 -13.39 -44.93
CA LYS A 244 12.37 -14.18 -45.10
C LYS A 244 12.08 -15.59 -45.63
N LEU A 245 11.05 -16.26 -45.15
CA LEU A 245 10.60 -17.56 -45.68
C LEU A 245 10.19 -17.44 -47.16
N SER A 246 9.51 -16.36 -47.53
CA SER A 246 9.15 -16.07 -48.93
C SER A 246 10.39 -15.84 -49.80
N GLN A 247 11.37 -15.06 -49.32
CA GLN A 247 12.64 -14.84 -50.04
C GLN A 247 13.46 -16.12 -50.23
N LEU A 248 13.37 -17.05 -49.28
CA LEU A 248 14.02 -18.35 -49.38
C LEU A 248 13.26 -19.34 -50.27
N SER A 249 12.07 -18.99 -50.76
CA SER A 249 11.15 -19.91 -51.45
C SER A 249 10.84 -21.14 -50.59
N TYR A 250 10.56 -20.94 -49.30
CA TYR A 250 10.46 -22.04 -48.32
C TYR A 250 9.46 -23.13 -48.73
N GLU A 251 8.31 -22.77 -49.31
CA GLU A 251 7.33 -23.74 -49.79
C GLU A 251 7.89 -24.62 -50.92
N ASP A 252 8.64 -24.04 -51.87
CA ASP A 252 9.31 -24.81 -52.94
C ASP A 252 10.40 -25.72 -52.34
N LEU A 253 11.13 -25.24 -51.35
CA LEU A 253 12.14 -26.03 -50.65
C LEU A 253 11.51 -27.21 -49.90
N ILE A 254 10.33 -27.04 -49.29
CA ILE A 254 9.56 -28.14 -48.69
C ILE A 254 9.21 -29.18 -49.76
N VAL A 255 8.67 -28.75 -50.92
CA VAL A 255 8.29 -29.66 -52.01
C VAL A 255 9.51 -30.40 -52.59
N ASN A 256 10.62 -29.70 -52.83
CA ASN A 256 11.86 -30.29 -53.34
C ASN A 256 12.47 -31.25 -52.31
N LYS A 257 12.38 -30.94 -51.01
CA LYS A 257 12.78 -31.84 -49.93
C LYS A 257 11.98 -33.13 -49.95
N GLN A 258 10.66 -33.01 -50.07
CA GLN A 258 9.76 -34.16 -50.13
C GLN A 258 10.00 -35.06 -51.35
N ARG A 259 10.49 -34.47 -52.45
CA ARG A 259 10.85 -35.20 -53.67
C ARG A 259 12.27 -35.77 -53.65
N GLY A 260 13.08 -35.45 -52.63
CA GLY A 260 14.48 -35.88 -52.55
C GLY A 260 15.38 -35.25 -53.62
N ILE A 261 15.05 -34.05 -54.11
CA ILE A 261 15.76 -33.39 -55.22
C ILE A 261 16.45 -32.07 -54.80
N LEU A 262 16.55 -31.79 -53.49
CA LEU A 262 17.27 -30.62 -52.99
C LEU A 262 18.75 -30.70 -53.35
N ASP A 263 19.27 -29.66 -54.01
CA ASP A 263 20.72 -29.50 -54.14
C ASP A 263 21.36 -28.98 -52.82
N GLN A 264 22.69 -28.94 -52.76
CA GLN A 264 23.41 -28.52 -51.54
C GLN A 264 23.08 -27.07 -51.12
N LYS A 265 22.83 -26.19 -52.11
CA LYS A 265 22.52 -24.77 -51.87
C LYS A 265 21.10 -24.64 -51.33
N GLU A 266 20.16 -25.38 -51.89
CA GLU A 266 18.77 -25.44 -51.44
C GLU A 266 18.66 -26.06 -50.04
N GLU A 267 19.42 -27.11 -49.72
CA GLU A 267 19.47 -27.70 -48.38
C GLU A 267 19.97 -26.67 -47.34
N THR A 268 20.94 -25.83 -47.72
CA THR A 268 21.41 -24.74 -46.85
C THR A 268 20.31 -23.71 -46.61
N LYS A 269 19.61 -23.27 -47.67
CA LYS A 269 18.47 -22.35 -47.54
C LYS A 269 17.34 -22.93 -46.69
N PHE A 270 17.07 -24.23 -46.85
CA PHE A 270 16.03 -24.92 -46.10
C PHE A 270 16.35 -24.91 -44.60
N LYS A 271 17.59 -25.25 -44.22
CA LYS A 271 18.03 -25.17 -42.81
C LYS A 271 17.91 -23.76 -42.24
N MET A 272 18.28 -22.74 -43.00
CA MET A 272 18.12 -21.34 -42.59
C MET A 272 16.65 -20.96 -42.38
N ALA A 273 15.75 -21.47 -43.21
CA ALA A 273 14.30 -21.24 -43.08
C ALA A 273 13.73 -21.92 -41.82
N GLU A 274 14.15 -23.16 -41.54
CA GLU A 274 13.74 -23.87 -40.33
C GLU A 274 14.23 -23.19 -39.05
N GLU A 275 15.47 -22.72 -39.06
CA GLU A 275 16.04 -21.96 -37.95
C GLU A 275 15.26 -20.66 -37.71
N GLU A 276 14.94 -19.91 -38.77
CA GLU A 276 14.13 -18.69 -38.67
C GLU A 276 12.74 -18.98 -38.08
N MET A 277 12.08 -20.06 -38.52
CA MET A 277 10.77 -20.45 -38.01
C MET A 277 10.84 -20.83 -36.53
N LYS A 278 11.85 -21.63 -36.15
CA LYS A 278 12.10 -22.03 -34.76
C LYS A 278 12.35 -20.81 -33.87
N ASP A 279 13.13 -19.84 -34.34
CA ASP A 279 13.42 -18.62 -33.60
C ASP A 279 12.17 -17.77 -33.41
N ASN A 280 11.33 -17.61 -34.45
CA ASN A 280 10.05 -16.93 -34.33
C ASN A 280 9.13 -17.59 -33.29
N ILE A 281 9.04 -18.93 -33.28
CA ILE A 281 8.23 -19.67 -32.30
C ILE A 281 8.73 -19.46 -30.87
N ASN A 282 10.05 -19.53 -30.67
CA ASN A 282 10.64 -19.30 -29.35
C ASN A 282 10.38 -17.87 -28.86
N PHE A 283 10.54 -16.89 -29.74
CA PHE A 283 10.24 -15.49 -29.46
C PHE A 283 8.77 -15.29 -29.07
N LYS A 284 7.84 -15.87 -29.83
CA LYS A 284 6.40 -15.83 -29.54
C LYS A 284 6.05 -16.45 -28.19
N LYS A 285 6.64 -17.61 -27.90
CA LYS A 285 6.46 -18.30 -26.62
C LYS A 285 6.94 -17.44 -25.45
N GLU A 286 8.11 -16.83 -25.56
CA GLU A 286 8.66 -15.95 -24.53
C GLU A 286 7.76 -14.73 -24.28
N LEU A 287 7.37 -14.03 -25.35
CA LEU A 287 6.46 -12.89 -25.24
C LEU A 287 5.10 -13.27 -24.65
N TYR A 288 4.54 -14.41 -25.04
CA TYR A 288 3.32 -14.94 -24.43
C TYR A 288 3.48 -15.16 -22.92
N GLN A 289 4.59 -15.75 -22.48
CA GLN A 289 4.87 -15.97 -21.05
C GLN A 289 5.00 -14.65 -20.27
N ASN A 290 5.68 -13.66 -20.85
CA ASN A 290 5.83 -12.33 -20.27
C ASN A 290 4.47 -11.63 -20.17
N MET A 291 3.67 -11.67 -21.23
CA MET A 291 2.31 -11.11 -21.26
C MET A 291 1.40 -11.79 -20.25
N SER A 292 1.42 -13.11 -20.16
CA SER A 292 0.61 -13.87 -19.21
C SER A 292 0.93 -13.46 -17.78
N SER A 293 2.22 -13.40 -17.43
CA SER A 293 2.66 -13.02 -16.09
C SER A 293 2.28 -11.58 -15.74
N ALA A 294 2.40 -10.65 -16.70
CA ALA A 294 2.02 -9.25 -16.50
C ALA A 294 0.51 -9.09 -16.32
N VAL A 295 -0.32 -9.77 -17.11
CA VAL A 295 -1.79 -9.72 -16.97
C VAL A 295 -2.26 -10.36 -15.66
N GLU A 296 -1.60 -11.44 -15.21
CA GLU A 296 -1.86 -12.06 -13.91
C GLU A 296 -1.57 -11.08 -12.76
N ASP A 297 -0.41 -10.39 -12.78
CA ASP A 297 -0.07 -9.37 -11.79
C ASP A 297 -1.04 -8.17 -11.81
N MET A 298 -1.39 -7.70 -13.01
CA MET A 298 -2.41 -6.66 -13.19
C MET A 298 -3.73 -7.08 -12.54
N TYR A 299 -4.20 -8.30 -12.80
CA TYR A 299 -5.44 -8.80 -12.22
C TYR A 299 -5.37 -8.92 -10.70
N GLU A 300 -4.26 -9.40 -10.13
CA GLU A 300 -4.08 -9.46 -8.67
C GLU A 300 -4.17 -8.06 -8.04
N ARG A 301 -3.55 -7.05 -8.67
CA ARG A 301 -3.64 -5.66 -8.21
C ARG A 301 -5.05 -5.10 -8.35
N LEU A 302 -5.76 -5.41 -9.42
CA LEU A 302 -7.16 -5.04 -9.57
C LEU A 302 -8.01 -5.63 -8.44
N GLU A 303 -7.94 -6.94 -8.23
CA GLU A 303 -8.74 -7.62 -7.20
C GLU A 303 -8.47 -7.04 -5.81
N LYS A 304 -7.21 -6.71 -5.51
CA LYS A 304 -6.82 -6.20 -4.19
C LYS A 304 -7.12 -4.71 -3.97
N TYR A 305 -7.06 -3.90 -5.03
CA TYR A 305 -7.13 -2.43 -4.93
C TYR A 305 -8.21 -1.82 -5.83
N HIS A 306 -9.29 -2.54 -6.11
CA HIS A 306 -10.42 -2.00 -6.86
C HIS A 306 -11.15 -0.90 -6.09
N TYR A 307 -11.84 -0.04 -6.84
CA TYR A 307 -12.78 0.91 -6.28
C TYR A 307 -14.02 0.15 -5.78
N THR A 308 -14.51 0.49 -4.58
CA THR A 308 -15.70 -0.14 -3.98
C THR A 308 -16.98 0.67 -4.15
N GLU A 309 -16.84 1.94 -4.54
CA GLU A 309 -17.92 2.91 -4.67
C GLU A 309 -17.70 3.78 -5.91
N GLY A 310 -18.74 4.43 -6.40
CA GLY A 310 -18.69 5.30 -7.58
C GLY A 310 -18.73 4.54 -8.91
N GLU A 311 -18.59 5.28 -10.01
CA GLU A 311 -18.62 4.76 -11.38
C GLU A 311 -17.50 3.71 -11.58
N GLU A 312 -16.31 3.96 -11.05
CA GLU A 312 -15.18 3.05 -11.14
C GLU A 312 -15.40 1.73 -10.37
N GLY A 313 -16.18 1.77 -9.29
CA GLY A 313 -16.57 0.57 -8.55
C GLY A 313 -17.63 -0.25 -9.30
N GLU A 314 -18.58 0.42 -9.95
CA GLU A 314 -19.56 -0.24 -10.81
C GLU A 314 -18.89 -0.89 -12.03
N ASP A 315 -17.91 -0.21 -12.64
CA ASP A 315 -17.08 -0.74 -13.74
C ASP A 315 -16.33 -2.01 -13.32
N TYR A 316 -15.72 -2.00 -12.12
CA TYR A 316 -15.07 -3.19 -11.58
C TYR A 316 -16.05 -4.35 -11.38
N GLU A 317 -17.19 -4.11 -10.74
CA GLU A 317 -18.20 -5.14 -10.50
C GLU A 317 -18.75 -5.72 -11.82
N GLN A 318 -18.96 -4.85 -12.82
CA GLN A 318 -19.35 -5.28 -14.15
C GLN A 318 -18.26 -6.17 -14.79
N TYR A 319 -17.01 -5.70 -14.82
CA TYR A 319 -15.88 -6.44 -15.38
C TYR A 319 -15.71 -7.80 -14.69
N ASN A 320 -15.70 -7.83 -13.36
CA ASN A 320 -15.51 -9.03 -12.56
C ASN A 320 -16.65 -10.05 -12.78
N ARG A 321 -17.89 -9.57 -12.96
CA ARG A 321 -19.06 -10.43 -13.17
C ARG A 321 -19.19 -10.95 -14.60
N LEU A 322 -18.89 -10.12 -15.61
CA LEU A 322 -19.20 -10.42 -17.01
C LEU A 322 -17.95 -10.80 -17.81
N ASP A 323 -16.95 -9.93 -17.81
CA ASP A 323 -15.81 -10.01 -18.72
C ASP A 323 -14.72 -10.95 -18.20
N TYR A 324 -14.36 -10.84 -16.92
CA TYR A 324 -13.34 -11.70 -16.33
C TYR A 324 -13.65 -13.20 -16.46
N PRO A 325 -14.87 -13.71 -16.20
CA PRO A 325 -15.18 -15.14 -16.36
C PRO A 325 -15.10 -15.61 -17.82
N LYS A 326 -15.36 -14.73 -18.79
CA LYS A 326 -15.16 -15.01 -20.22
C LYS A 326 -13.66 -15.16 -20.52
N TYR A 327 -12.83 -14.21 -20.10
CA TYR A 327 -11.37 -14.28 -20.29
C TYR A 327 -10.74 -15.47 -19.59
N LYS A 328 -11.10 -15.71 -18.32
CA LYS A 328 -10.62 -16.85 -17.54
C LYS A 328 -10.90 -18.20 -18.23
N ARG A 329 -12.09 -18.37 -18.80
CA ARG A 329 -12.43 -19.58 -19.58
C ARG A 329 -11.60 -19.70 -20.85
N ALA A 330 -11.44 -18.60 -21.60
CA ALA A 330 -10.67 -18.58 -22.83
C ALA A 330 -9.17 -18.86 -22.60
N PHE A 331 -8.59 -18.34 -21.51
CA PHE A 331 -7.21 -18.65 -21.11
C PHE A 331 -7.05 -20.10 -20.70
N LYS A 332 -7.98 -20.63 -19.90
CA LYS A 332 -7.93 -22.03 -19.49
C LYS A 332 -7.95 -22.97 -20.70
N GLN A 333 -8.86 -22.73 -21.64
CA GLN A 333 -8.98 -23.52 -22.87
C GLN A 333 -7.71 -23.45 -23.72
N GLY A 334 -7.15 -22.25 -23.92
CA GLY A 334 -5.91 -22.11 -24.69
C GLY A 334 -4.69 -22.73 -24.01
N LYS A 335 -4.60 -22.66 -22.67
CA LYS A 335 -3.53 -23.34 -21.91
C LYS A 335 -3.62 -24.86 -22.04
N GLU A 336 -4.83 -25.42 -21.96
CA GLU A 336 -5.08 -26.85 -22.22
C GLU A 336 -4.71 -27.22 -23.67
N GLU A 337 -5.08 -26.39 -24.65
CA GLU A 337 -4.71 -26.58 -26.05
C GLU A 337 -3.18 -26.57 -26.25
N LEU A 338 -2.47 -25.60 -25.64
CA LEU A 338 -1.00 -25.51 -25.67
C LEU A 338 -0.34 -26.76 -25.09
N ILE A 339 -0.84 -27.25 -23.95
CA ILE A 339 -0.32 -28.46 -23.30
C ILE A 339 -0.52 -29.68 -24.21
N ASN A 340 -1.73 -29.87 -24.74
CA ASN A 340 -2.07 -30.99 -25.61
C ASN A 340 -1.21 -31.00 -26.87
N LYS A 341 -1.12 -29.86 -27.57
CA LYS A 341 -0.28 -29.74 -28.78
C LYS A 341 1.20 -29.94 -28.48
N SER A 342 1.69 -29.43 -27.34
CA SER A 342 3.08 -29.66 -26.92
C SER A 342 3.37 -31.14 -26.67
N GLN A 343 2.42 -31.88 -26.10
CA GLN A 343 2.55 -33.33 -25.91
C GLN A 343 2.52 -34.10 -27.24
N GLU A 344 1.66 -33.71 -28.18
CA GLU A 344 1.63 -34.28 -29.54
C GLU A 344 2.96 -34.07 -30.26
N ILE A 345 3.49 -32.84 -30.26
CA ILE A 345 4.79 -32.48 -30.82
C ILE A 345 5.91 -33.33 -30.19
N ARG A 346 5.90 -33.52 -28.87
CA ARG A 346 6.87 -34.37 -28.18
C ARG A 346 6.79 -35.82 -28.64
N LYS A 347 5.58 -36.40 -28.73
CA LYS A 347 5.38 -37.78 -29.21
C LYS A 347 5.85 -37.95 -30.65
N LEU A 348 5.62 -36.96 -31.52
CA LEU A 348 6.11 -36.97 -32.89
C LEU A 348 7.64 -36.97 -32.96
N ARG A 349 8.32 -36.17 -32.12
CA ARG A 349 9.79 -36.23 -32.00
C ARG A 349 10.28 -37.61 -31.57
N GLU A 350 9.67 -38.20 -30.54
CA GLU A 350 10.05 -39.54 -30.07
C GLU A 350 9.83 -40.62 -31.14
N LYS A 351 8.79 -40.49 -32.00
CA LYS A 351 8.58 -41.38 -33.16
C LYS A 351 9.61 -41.15 -34.25
N MET A 352 9.93 -39.89 -34.59
CA MET A 352 10.96 -39.54 -35.57
C MET A 352 12.32 -40.13 -35.17
N ASP A 353 12.70 -39.99 -33.90
CA ASP A 353 13.95 -40.56 -33.38
C ASP A 353 14.02 -42.09 -33.54
N LYS A 354 12.89 -42.79 -33.38
CA LYS A 354 12.80 -44.24 -33.57
C LYS A 354 12.89 -44.63 -35.04
N ALA A 355 12.14 -43.96 -35.92
CA ALA A 355 12.18 -44.20 -37.36
C ALA A 355 13.58 -43.93 -37.93
N GLN A 356 14.25 -42.86 -37.46
CA GLN A 356 15.62 -42.55 -37.83
C GLN A 356 16.61 -43.65 -37.41
N LYS A 357 16.48 -44.20 -36.21
CA LYS A 357 17.30 -45.36 -35.75
C LYS A 357 17.04 -46.63 -36.55
N ALA A 358 15.84 -46.77 -37.11
CA ALA A 358 15.47 -47.89 -37.97
C ALA A 358 15.86 -47.68 -39.45
N ASN A 359 16.46 -46.53 -39.80
CA ASN A 359 16.73 -46.11 -41.17
C ASN A 359 15.46 -46.09 -42.07
N ASP A 360 14.29 -45.78 -41.50
CA ASP A 360 13.04 -45.63 -42.26
C ASP A 360 12.85 -44.17 -42.67
N GLU A 361 13.48 -43.77 -43.79
CA GLU A 361 13.46 -42.39 -44.28
C GLU A 361 12.06 -41.91 -44.67
N THR A 362 11.20 -42.81 -45.16
CA THR A 362 9.84 -42.47 -45.58
C THR A 362 8.97 -42.10 -44.38
N GLU A 363 9.04 -42.91 -43.31
CA GLU A 363 8.31 -42.62 -42.07
C GLU A 363 8.84 -41.34 -41.39
N VAL A 364 10.17 -41.12 -41.37
CA VAL A 364 10.75 -39.87 -40.86
C VAL A 364 10.19 -38.66 -41.60
N MET A 365 10.07 -38.74 -42.93
CA MET A 365 9.54 -37.64 -43.74
C MET A 365 8.06 -37.36 -43.43
N ASN A 366 7.23 -38.39 -43.30
CA ASN A 366 5.81 -38.25 -42.97
C ASN A 366 5.62 -37.63 -41.57
N LEU A 367 6.34 -38.15 -40.57
CA LEU A 367 6.28 -37.64 -39.20
C LEU A 367 6.78 -36.19 -39.09
N ARG A 368 7.76 -35.79 -39.91
CA ARG A 368 8.23 -34.41 -39.98
C ARG A 368 7.17 -33.45 -40.50
N GLN A 369 6.43 -33.84 -41.54
CA GLN A 369 5.33 -33.01 -42.05
C GLN A 369 4.23 -32.82 -41.00
N GLU A 370 3.84 -33.90 -40.31
CA GLU A 370 2.87 -33.83 -39.21
C GLU A 370 3.41 -32.95 -38.06
N TYR A 371 4.68 -33.10 -37.72
CA TYR A 371 5.36 -32.29 -36.72
C TYR A 371 5.32 -30.79 -37.09
N ASP A 372 5.67 -30.42 -38.33
CA ASP A 372 5.67 -29.05 -38.81
C ASP A 372 4.25 -28.45 -38.83
N GLN A 373 3.25 -29.25 -39.19
CA GLN A 373 1.84 -28.84 -39.07
C GLN A 373 1.46 -28.56 -37.61
N LYS A 374 1.79 -29.46 -36.68
CA LYS A 374 1.50 -29.26 -35.24
C LYS A 374 2.23 -28.05 -34.66
N VAL A 375 3.44 -27.78 -35.14
CA VAL A 375 4.20 -26.58 -34.81
C VAL A 375 3.53 -25.30 -35.34
N ARG A 376 2.94 -25.32 -36.54
CA ARG A 376 2.12 -24.19 -37.03
C ARG A 376 0.85 -24.01 -36.21
N GLU A 377 0.20 -25.11 -35.84
CA GLU A 377 -1.01 -25.07 -35.01
C GLU A 377 -0.72 -24.47 -33.62
N ILE A 378 0.35 -24.90 -32.93
CA ILE A 378 0.71 -24.35 -31.61
C ILE A 378 1.08 -22.87 -31.71
N ASN A 379 1.73 -22.45 -32.79
CA ASN A 379 2.01 -21.04 -33.05
C ASN A 379 0.71 -20.21 -33.13
N GLY A 380 -0.30 -20.70 -33.86
CA GLY A 380 -1.61 -20.05 -33.90
C GLY A 380 -2.32 -20.02 -32.54
N VAL A 381 -2.04 -20.94 -31.62
CA VAL A 381 -2.55 -20.86 -30.25
C VAL A 381 -1.89 -19.72 -29.48
N TYR A 382 -0.57 -19.55 -29.58
CA TYR A 382 0.14 -18.46 -28.93
C TYR A 382 -0.40 -17.09 -29.38
N GLU A 383 -0.61 -16.90 -30.69
CA GLU A 383 -1.16 -15.66 -31.24
C GLU A 383 -2.55 -15.35 -30.67
N ARG A 384 -3.49 -16.32 -30.75
CA ARG A 384 -4.84 -16.15 -30.19
C ARG A 384 -4.82 -15.87 -28.70
N GLN A 385 -3.98 -16.56 -27.94
CA GLN A 385 -3.88 -16.35 -26.49
C GLN A 385 -3.30 -14.98 -26.16
N THR A 386 -2.33 -14.51 -26.94
CA THR A 386 -1.74 -13.18 -26.80
C THR A 386 -2.77 -12.08 -27.10
N ASP A 387 -3.62 -12.28 -28.11
CA ASP A 387 -4.75 -11.37 -28.38
C ASP A 387 -5.76 -11.34 -27.25
N ILE A 388 -6.11 -12.49 -26.67
CA ILE A 388 -7.01 -12.57 -25.52
C ILE A 388 -6.37 -11.87 -24.30
N LEU A 389 -5.08 -12.05 -24.04
CA LEU A 389 -4.34 -11.35 -22.97
C LEU A 389 -4.39 -9.84 -23.14
N ARG A 390 -4.10 -9.36 -24.35
CA ARG A 390 -4.16 -7.94 -24.69
C ARG A 390 -5.57 -7.39 -24.49
N GLN A 391 -6.59 -8.08 -24.99
CA GLN A 391 -7.98 -7.65 -24.86
C GLN A 391 -8.44 -7.65 -23.40
N ALA A 392 -8.13 -8.71 -22.65
CA ALA A 392 -8.46 -8.81 -21.23
C ALA A 392 -7.87 -7.66 -20.42
N ALA A 393 -6.64 -7.25 -20.74
CA ALA A 393 -5.99 -6.12 -20.09
C ALA A 393 -6.56 -4.77 -20.52
N GLN A 394 -6.88 -4.58 -21.81
CA GLN A 394 -7.48 -3.34 -22.33
C GLN A 394 -8.87 -3.06 -21.74
N GLU A 395 -9.66 -4.11 -21.53
CA GLU A 395 -10.98 -4.01 -20.92
C GLU A 395 -10.91 -3.98 -19.38
N MET A 396 -9.74 -4.18 -18.79
CA MET A 396 -9.55 -4.17 -17.34
C MET A 396 -9.61 -2.73 -16.81
N PRO A 397 -10.53 -2.40 -15.88
CA PRO A 397 -10.63 -1.06 -15.30
C PRO A 397 -9.37 -0.74 -14.48
N ALA A 398 -9.11 0.55 -14.25
CA ALA A 398 -7.95 0.98 -13.48
C ALA A 398 -8.18 0.78 -11.96
N PRO A 399 -7.25 0.16 -11.22
CA PRO A 399 -7.34 0.08 -9.76
C PRO A 399 -6.95 1.39 -9.06
N LYS A 400 -7.33 1.52 -7.78
CA LYS A 400 -6.89 2.56 -6.84
C LYS A 400 -5.46 2.27 -6.34
N LEU A 401 -4.49 2.22 -7.26
CA LEU A 401 -3.08 1.91 -6.96
C LEU A 401 -2.40 2.97 -6.09
N TRP A 402 -2.80 4.22 -6.20
CA TRP A 402 -2.36 5.34 -5.40
C TRP A 402 -3.52 5.76 -4.51
N ARG A 403 -3.24 5.88 -3.23
CA ARG A 403 -4.18 6.40 -2.22
C ARG A 403 -3.49 7.43 -1.33
N PRO A 404 -4.25 8.32 -0.67
CA PRO A 404 -3.67 9.25 0.29
C PRO A 404 -2.95 8.50 1.42
N VAL A 405 -1.76 8.99 1.80
CA VAL A 405 -1.00 8.46 2.95
C VAL A 405 -1.84 8.53 4.24
N GLU A 406 -2.65 9.56 4.41
CA GLU A 406 -3.56 9.72 5.55
C GLU A 406 -4.52 8.52 5.69
N GLU A 407 -5.23 8.19 4.61
CA GLU A 407 -6.18 7.07 4.55
C GLU A 407 -5.44 5.74 4.81
N PHE A 408 -4.25 5.57 4.22
CA PHE A 408 -3.43 4.38 4.41
C PHE A 408 -2.90 4.23 5.84
N ALA A 409 -2.38 5.31 6.41
CA ALA A 409 -1.86 5.33 7.76
C ALA A 409 -2.93 4.98 8.77
N ARG A 410 -4.18 5.46 8.58
CA ARG A 410 -5.32 5.15 9.44
C ARG A 410 -5.56 3.64 9.52
N ASP A 411 -5.69 2.98 8.37
CA ASP A 411 -5.96 1.54 8.31
C ASP A 411 -4.85 0.72 8.98
N GLU A 412 -3.59 1.01 8.63
CA GLU A 412 -2.45 0.26 9.13
C GLU A 412 -2.17 0.54 10.62
N THR A 413 -2.32 1.79 11.07
CA THR A 413 -2.20 2.16 12.49
C THR A 413 -3.30 1.54 13.33
N ALA A 414 -4.55 1.59 12.87
CA ALA A 414 -5.67 0.95 13.56
C ALA A 414 -5.44 -0.56 13.74
N LYS A 415 -4.90 -1.21 12.70
CA LYS A 415 -4.54 -2.64 12.73
C LYS A 415 -3.40 -2.92 13.70
N SER A 416 -2.35 -2.10 13.70
CA SER A 416 -1.21 -2.21 14.62
C SER A 416 -1.63 -2.00 16.08
N LEU A 417 -2.43 -0.97 16.37
CA LEU A 417 -2.99 -0.70 17.70
C LEU A 417 -3.88 -1.85 18.18
N SER A 418 -4.78 -2.34 17.32
CA SER A 418 -5.64 -3.48 17.62
C SER A 418 -4.83 -4.74 17.95
N GLU A 419 -3.75 -4.99 17.19
CA GLU A 419 -2.86 -6.13 17.42
C GLU A 419 -2.09 -6.01 18.75
N ALA A 420 -1.53 -4.84 19.04
CA ALA A 420 -0.84 -4.58 20.31
C ALA A 420 -1.80 -4.67 21.51
N ALA A 421 -2.99 -4.07 21.42
CA ALA A 421 -4.04 -4.18 22.45
C ALA A 421 -4.47 -5.64 22.68
N PHE A 422 -4.60 -6.42 21.61
CA PHE A 422 -4.94 -7.84 21.72
C PHE A 422 -3.84 -8.66 22.38
N ASN A 423 -2.57 -8.41 22.04
CA ASN A 423 -1.44 -9.07 22.70
C ASN A 423 -1.36 -8.69 24.18
N SER A 424 -1.51 -7.39 24.49
CA SER A 424 -1.60 -6.89 25.87
C SER A 424 -2.71 -7.60 26.64
N TYR A 425 -3.92 -7.72 26.07
CA TYR A 425 -5.04 -8.40 26.72
C TYR A 425 -4.81 -9.89 26.91
N LYS A 426 -4.15 -10.57 25.96
CA LYS A 426 -3.81 -11.99 26.12
C LYS A 426 -2.88 -12.23 27.31
N GLU A 427 -1.98 -11.30 27.57
CA GLU A 427 -0.98 -11.41 28.64
C GLU A 427 -1.51 -10.91 29.99
N TYR A 428 -2.21 -9.77 30.01
CA TYR A 428 -2.59 -9.06 31.24
C TYR A 428 -4.11 -8.97 31.48
N GLY A 429 -4.94 -9.43 30.53
CA GLY A 429 -6.40 -9.43 30.65
C GLY A 429 -6.99 -8.04 30.90
N LYS A 430 -7.83 -7.91 31.94
CA LYS A 430 -8.45 -6.63 32.31
C LYS A 430 -7.45 -5.61 32.87
N ASN A 431 -6.23 -6.03 33.21
CA ASN A 431 -5.17 -5.19 33.76
C ASN A 431 -4.20 -4.71 32.66
N SER A 432 -4.58 -4.84 31.39
CA SER A 432 -3.81 -4.26 30.29
C SER A 432 -3.63 -2.74 30.46
N PRO A 433 -2.42 -2.22 30.17
CA PRO A 433 -2.20 -0.78 29.99
C PRO A 433 -3.10 -0.19 28.90
N MET A 434 -3.37 1.10 28.99
CA MET A 434 -4.13 1.85 27.99
C MET A 434 -3.19 2.34 26.88
N LEU A 435 -3.58 2.22 25.62
CA LEU A 435 -2.86 2.75 24.46
C LEU A 435 -3.59 4.01 23.99
N LEU A 436 -2.93 5.16 24.14
CA LEU A 436 -3.47 6.48 23.84
C LEU A 436 -2.74 7.06 22.63
N LEU A 437 -3.47 7.32 21.57
CA LEU A 437 -2.94 7.94 20.36
C LEU A 437 -2.96 9.46 20.48
N GLU A 438 -1.84 10.11 20.17
CA GLU A 438 -1.62 11.55 20.31
C GLU A 438 -1.32 12.19 18.96
N ASN A 439 -1.91 13.35 18.69
CA ASN A 439 -1.56 14.17 17.53
C ASN A 439 -0.29 15.00 17.80
N VAL A 440 0.64 15.03 16.85
CA VAL A 440 1.92 15.76 17.03
C VAL A 440 1.95 17.07 16.26
N TYR A 441 1.85 16.98 14.93
CA TYR A 441 1.89 18.14 14.03
C TYR A 441 0.76 18.05 13.02
N PRO A 442 -0.04 19.11 12.77
CA PRO A 442 -1.20 19.05 11.89
C PRO A 442 -0.95 18.53 10.46
N GLU A 443 0.30 18.56 10.00
CA GLU A 443 0.74 18.09 8.67
C GLU A 443 1.12 16.60 8.63
N PHE A 444 1.32 15.97 9.79
CA PHE A 444 1.64 14.55 9.90
C PHE A 444 0.40 13.69 9.80
N ALA A 445 0.58 12.45 9.35
CA ALA A 445 -0.48 11.47 9.28
C ALA A 445 -1.20 11.35 10.64
N LEU A 446 -2.53 11.32 10.59
CA LEU A 446 -3.42 11.09 11.74
C LEU A 446 -3.34 12.15 12.84
N SER A 447 -2.75 13.32 12.54
CA SER A 447 -2.59 14.39 13.52
C SER A 447 -3.75 15.39 13.56
N ARG A 448 -4.84 15.11 12.84
CA ARG A 448 -6.09 15.87 12.90
C ARG A 448 -7.13 15.09 13.70
N ALA A 449 -8.04 15.83 14.36
CA ALA A 449 -8.96 15.24 15.34
C ALA A 449 -9.91 14.19 14.73
N GLU A 450 -10.37 14.40 13.50
CA GLU A 450 -11.30 13.47 12.83
C GLU A 450 -10.60 12.17 12.45
N GLU A 451 -9.38 12.26 11.95
CA GLU A 451 -8.53 11.16 11.51
C GLU A 451 -8.01 10.36 12.71
N LEU A 452 -7.63 11.04 13.79
CA LEU A 452 -7.28 10.44 15.06
C LEU A 452 -8.46 9.66 15.65
N LYS A 453 -9.66 10.29 15.70
CA LYS A 453 -10.89 9.66 16.18
C LYS A 453 -11.23 8.42 15.34
N GLY A 454 -11.23 8.55 14.03
CA GLY A 454 -11.52 7.46 13.10
C GLY A 454 -10.56 6.28 13.28
N THR A 455 -9.26 6.56 13.43
CA THR A 455 -8.25 5.52 13.71
C THR A 455 -8.54 4.75 14.99
N ILE A 456 -8.92 5.46 16.07
CA ILE A 456 -9.26 4.82 17.35
C ILE A 456 -10.55 3.99 17.25
N GLU A 457 -11.58 4.50 16.58
CA GLU A 457 -12.82 3.76 16.38
C GLU A 457 -12.59 2.47 15.57
N ASP A 458 -11.79 2.54 14.51
CA ASP A 458 -11.42 1.37 13.71
C ASP A 458 -10.57 0.38 14.51
N ALA A 459 -9.60 0.86 15.30
CA ALA A 459 -8.78 0.02 16.16
C ALA A 459 -9.63 -0.71 17.22
N ARG A 460 -10.56 0.01 17.85
CA ARG A 460 -11.51 -0.53 18.83
C ARG A 460 -12.39 -1.61 18.23
N LYS A 461 -12.95 -1.36 17.05
CA LYS A 461 -13.77 -2.34 16.31
C LYS A 461 -12.97 -3.61 16.02
N GLN A 462 -11.79 -3.49 15.42
CA GLN A 462 -10.94 -4.64 15.09
C GLN A 462 -10.50 -5.42 16.35
N PHE A 463 -10.20 -4.73 17.45
CA PHE A 463 -9.84 -5.37 18.70
C PHE A 463 -11.02 -6.12 19.34
N ALA A 464 -12.20 -5.50 19.40
CA ALA A 464 -13.42 -6.14 19.92
C ALA A 464 -13.80 -7.39 19.09
N GLU A 465 -13.68 -7.32 17.76
CA GLU A 465 -13.91 -8.46 16.87
C GLU A 465 -12.96 -9.64 17.18
N LYS A 466 -11.66 -9.36 17.42
CA LYS A 466 -10.68 -10.38 17.85
C LYS A 466 -11.04 -10.98 19.21
N LEU A 467 -11.47 -10.19 20.18
CA LEU A 467 -11.91 -10.70 21.49
C LEU A 467 -13.14 -11.62 21.37
N VAL A 468 -14.14 -11.24 20.57
CA VAL A 468 -15.33 -12.09 20.33
C VAL A 468 -14.91 -13.39 19.65
N LYS A 469 -14.10 -13.32 18.60
CA LYS A 469 -13.69 -14.48 17.80
C LYS A 469 -12.80 -15.46 18.58
N ASP A 470 -11.76 -14.94 19.22
CA ASP A 470 -10.65 -15.74 19.75
C ASP A 470 -10.75 -15.98 21.26
N LYS A 471 -11.38 -15.06 22.01
CA LYS A 471 -11.61 -15.19 23.46
C LYS A 471 -13.05 -15.53 23.83
N LYS A 472 -13.94 -15.65 22.84
CA LYS A 472 -15.38 -15.95 23.03
C LYS A 472 -16.06 -14.97 23.99
N MET A 473 -15.56 -13.74 24.05
CA MET A 473 -16.11 -12.67 24.88
C MET A 473 -17.46 -12.21 24.31
N GLY A 474 -18.40 -11.82 25.18
CA GLY A 474 -19.67 -11.22 24.72
C GLY A 474 -19.42 -9.90 23.99
N LYS A 475 -20.13 -9.63 22.89
CA LYS A 475 -19.91 -8.43 22.05
C LYS A 475 -19.87 -7.12 22.85
N LYS A 476 -20.84 -6.90 23.74
CA LYS A 476 -20.92 -5.70 24.60
C LYS A 476 -19.77 -5.59 25.61
N GLU A 477 -19.25 -6.72 26.08
CA GLU A 477 -18.09 -6.75 26.97
C GLU A 477 -16.80 -6.45 26.20
N ALA A 478 -16.68 -6.99 24.97
CA ALA A 478 -15.56 -6.72 24.07
C ALA A 478 -15.48 -5.24 23.67
N GLU A 479 -16.62 -4.61 23.37
CA GLU A 479 -16.71 -3.17 23.08
C GLU A 479 -16.26 -2.32 24.28
N LYS A 480 -16.74 -2.63 25.49
CA LYS A 480 -16.30 -1.95 26.72
C LYS A 480 -14.81 -2.13 27.00
N MET A 481 -14.28 -3.32 26.74
CA MET A 481 -12.85 -3.59 26.90
C MET A 481 -12.03 -2.79 25.87
N ALA A 482 -12.53 -2.67 24.64
CA ALA A 482 -11.88 -1.86 23.61
C ALA A 482 -11.87 -0.36 23.97
N GLU A 483 -12.99 0.17 24.48
CA GLU A 483 -13.05 1.55 24.98
C GLU A 483 -12.11 1.80 26.15
N LYS A 484 -11.94 0.82 27.04
CA LYS A 484 -11.02 0.89 28.17
C LYS A 484 -9.56 0.94 27.71
N ILE A 485 -9.17 0.07 26.78
CA ILE A 485 -7.75 -0.13 26.41
C ILE A 485 -7.29 0.87 25.34
N LEU A 486 -8.13 1.24 24.39
CA LEU A 486 -7.74 2.09 23.25
C LEU A 486 -8.38 3.46 23.40
N GLY A 487 -7.58 4.54 23.32
CA GLY A 487 -8.08 5.91 23.43
C GLY A 487 -7.21 6.91 22.68
N ALA A 488 -7.51 8.19 22.85
CA ALA A 488 -6.74 9.31 22.31
C ALA A 488 -6.37 10.28 23.42
N THR A 489 -5.27 11.01 23.23
CA THR A 489 -4.79 12.11 24.09
C THR A 489 -4.30 13.27 23.22
N TRP A 490 -4.01 14.43 23.82
CA TRP A 490 -3.62 15.67 23.13
C TRP A 490 -2.57 16.46 23.89
#